data_AF-A0NIR4-F1
#
_entry.id   AF-A0NIR4-F1
#
_cell.length_a   1.000
_cell.length_b   1.000
_cell.length_c   1.000
_cell.angle_alpha   90.00
_cell.angle_beta   90.00
_cell.angle_gamma   90.00
#
_symmetry.space_group_name_H-M   'P 1'
#
loop_
_entity.id
_entity.type
_entity.pdbx_description
1 polymer ?
#
loop_
_entity_poly.entity_id
_entity_poly.type
_entity_poly.pdbx_seq_one_letter_code
_entity_poly.pdbx_strand_id
1 'polypeptide(L)'
;MIFLVKAELFRMQNIKGLFRQMNDLIDKQYLAHIPTLPLLAVLFITISLAYYLPYHFRNVYDPIPITKFYSLYSIVIFLANLTIFHVRWILVLGIYLTGILILVFRSNHYFYKR
;
A
#
# COMPACT_ATOMS: atom_id res chain seq x y z
N MET A 1 50.76 -22.73 -11.27
CA MET A 1 50.12 -21.95 -10.18
C MET A 1 49.56 -20.61 -10.67
N ILE A 2 50.34 -19.77 -11.36
CA ILE A 2 49.92 -18.43 -11.84
C ILE A 2 48.70 -18.45 -12.80
N PHE A 3 48.63 -19.44 -13.68
CA PHE A 3 47.53 -19.56 -14.65
C PHE A 3 46.17 -19.86 -13.99
N LEU A 4 46.19 -20.65 -12.92
CA LEU A 4 45.01 -21.02 -12.14
C LEU A 4 44.43 -19.80 -11.40
N VAL A 5 45.32 -18.99 -10.80
CA VAL A 5 44.95 -17.76 -10.09
C VAL A 5 44.36 -16.71 -11.04
N LYS A 6 44.89 -16.61 -12.27
CA LYS A 6 44.37 -15.67 -13.27
C LYS A 6 42.98 -16.07 -13.78
N ALA A 7 42.72 -17.37 -13.92
CA ALA A 7 41.40 -17.89 -14.29
C ALA A 7 40.34 -17.63 -13.19
N GLU A 8 40.70 -17.83 -11.93
CA GLU A 8 39.86 -17.51 -10.76
C GLU A 8 39.53 -16.00 -10.70
N LEU A 9 40.51 -15.13 -10.90
CA LEU A 9 40.33 -13.67 -10.94
C LEU A 9 39.39 -13.22 -12.06
N PHE A 10 39.55 -13.80 -13.26
CA PHE A 10 38.68 -13.52 -14.39
C PHE A 10 37.24 -13.97 -14.11
N ARG A 11 37.06 -15.16 -13.52
CA ARG A 11 35.75 -15.68 -13.09
C ARG A 11 35.10 -14.77 -12.05
N MET A 12 35.85 -14.30 -11.05
CA MET A 12 35.35 -13.37 -10.03
C MET A 12 34.95 -12.02 -10.61
N GLN A 13 35.71 -11.47 -11.56
CA GLN A 13 35.34 -10.21 -12.22
C GLN A 13 34.06 -10.36 -13.03
N ASN A 14 33.88 -11.48 -13.73
CA ASN A 14 32.69 -11.73 -14.53
C ASN A 14 31.44 -11.90 -13.64
N ILE A 15 31.56 -12.61 -12.52
CA ILE A 15 30.48 -12.75 -11.52
C ILE A 15 30.10 -11.38 -10.94
N LYS A 16 31.08 -10.55 -10.57
CA LYS A 16 30.80 -9.19 -10.06
C LYS A 16 30.11 -8.31 -11.11
N GLY A 17 30.49 -8.43 -12.38
CA GLY A 17 29.84 -7.74 -13.49
C GLY A 17 28.37 -8.15 -13.66
N LEU A 18 28.09 -9.45 -13.53
CA LEU A 18 26.74 -10.00 -13.58
C LEU A 18 25.87 -9.50 -12.42
N PHE A 19 26.38 -9.51 -11.19
CA PHE A 19 25.69 -8.95 -10.02
C PHE A 19 25.37 -7.46 -10.19
N ARG A 20 26.29 -6.70 -10.78
CA ARG A 20 26.08 -5.26 -11.04
C ARG A 20 24.95 -5.04 -12.05
N GLN A 21 24.93 -5.80 -13.14
CA GLN A 21 23.83 -5.74 -14.12
C GLN A 21 22.49 -6.15 -13.52
N MET A 22 22.47 -7.20 -12.69
CA MET A 22 21.25 -7.63 -12.00
C MET A 22 20.71 -6.54 -11.06
N ASN A 23 21.57 -5.88 -10.29
CA ASN A 23 21.15 -4.75 -9.46
C ASN A 23 20.61 -3.58 -10.27
N ASP A 24 21.28 -3.20 -11.38
CA ASP A 24 20.79 -2.13 -12.25
C ASP A 24 19.40 -2.46 -12.86
N LEU A 25 19.13 -3.75 -13.15
CA LEU A 25 17.83 -4.20 -13.65
C LEU A 25 16.73 -4.15 -12.56
N ILE A 26 17.09 -4.48 -11.31
CA ILE A 26 16.19 -4.39 -10.16
C ILE A 26 15.90 -2.92 -9.79
N ASP A 27 16.91 -2.05 -9.84
CA ASP A 27 16.72 -0.62 -9.59
C ASP A 27 15.87 0.04 -10.67
N LYS A 28 15.99 -0.40 -11.92
CA LYS A 28 15.08 0.00 -13.01
C LYS A 28 13.68 -0.60 -12.89
N GLN A 29 13.49 -1.64 -12.07
CA GLN A 29 12.17 -2.19 -11.80
C GLN A 29 11.38 -1.20 -10.94
N TYR A 30 10.40 -0.60 -11.59
CA TYR A 30 9.31 0.23 -11.08
C TYR A 30 8.70 -0.19 -9.72
N LEU A 31 8.82 -1.46 -9.32
CA LEU A 31 8.32 -2.00 -8.05
C LEU A 31 9.25 -1.74 -6.86
N ALA A 32 10.57 -1.63 -7.08
CA ALA A 32 11.56 -1.42 -6.01
C ALA A 32 11.50 -0.01 -5.40
N HIS A 33 11.03 0.97 -6.17
CA HIS A 33 10.91 2.37 -5.75
C HIS A 33 9.52 2.73 -5.19
N ILE A 34 8.66 1.75 -4.93
CA ILE A 34 7.35 2.02 -4.34
C ILE A 34 7.55 2.46 -2.90
N PRO A 35 7.06 3.64 -2.49
CA PRO A 35 7.13 4.07 -1.10
C PRO A 35 6.17 3.21 -0.25
N THR A 36 6.68 2.10 0.28
CA THR A 36 5.91 1.08 1.01
C THR A 36 5.42 1.57 2.36
N LEU A 37 6.21 2.39 3.06
CA LEU A 37 5.90 2.91 4.39
C LEU A 37 4.61 3.77 4.42
N PRO A 38 4.44 4.80 3.57
CA PRO A 38 3.19 5.55 3.52
C PRO A 38 2.01 4.69 3.05
N LEU A 39 2.26 3.71 2.19
CA LEU A 39 1.24 2.77 1.73
C LEU A 39 0.69 1.91 2.88
N LEU A 40 1.58 1.42 3.75
CA LEU A 40 1.21 0.72 4.98
C LEU A 40 0.44 1.65 5.92
N ALA A 41 0.88 2.89 6.11
CA ALA A 41 0.18 3.85 6.95
C ALA A 41 -1.26 4.09 6.45
N VAL A 42 -1.44 4.32 5.15
CA VAL A 42 -2.78 4.50 4.55
C VAL A 42 -3.65 3.25 4.76
N LEU A 43 -3.08 2.05 4.63
CA LEU A 43 -3.79 0.80 4.88
C LEU A 43 -4.24 0.67 6.34
N PHE A 44 -3.34 0.89 7.30
CA PHE A 44 -3.67 0.82 8.73
C PHE A 44 -4.73 1.84 9.14
N ILE A 45 -4.61 3.09 8.67
CA ILE A 45 -5.60 4.13 8.99
C ILE A 45 -6.95 3.77 8.37
N THR A 46 -6.96 3.29 7.12
CA THR A 46 -8.21 2.92 6.43
C THR A 46 -8.93 1.76 7.13
N ILE A 47 -8.20 0.71 7.53
CA ILE A 47 -8.77 -0.41 8.30
C ILE A 47 -9.30 0.09 9.65
N SER A 48 -8.50 0.89 10.36
CA SER A 48 -8.90 1.43 11.67
C SER A 48 -10.17 2.27 11.56
N LEU A 49 -10.27 3.13 10.54
CA LEU A 49 -11.46 3.94 10.28
C LEU A 49 -12.66 3.05 9.93
N ALA A 50 -12.49 2.07 9.05
CA ALA A 50 -13.56 1.17 8.62
C ALA A 50 -14.14 0.36 9.81
N TYR A 51 -13.33 0.08 10.84
CA TYR A 51 -13.79 -0.54 12.07
C TYR A 51 -14.43 0.47 13.04
N TYR A 52 -13.83 1.65 13.18
CA TYR A 52 -14.23 2.69 14.13
C TYR A 52 -15.55 3.36 13.76
N LEU A 53 -15.74 3.71 12.48
CA LEU A 53 -16.92 4.44 11.99
C LEU A 53 -18.24 3.71 12.30
N PRO A 54 -18.44 2.43 11.91
CA PRO A 54 -19.65 1.70 12.26
C PRO A 54 -19.83 1.51 13.77
N TYR A 55 -18.73 1.37 14.52
CA TYR A 55 -18.79 1.24 15.98
C TYR A 55 -19.26 2.54 16.65
N HIS A 56 -18.75 3.69 16.21
CA HIS A 56 -19.11 5.00 16.76
C HIS A 56 -20.54 5.40 16.41
N PHE A 57 -20.94 5.18 15.15
CA PHE A 57 -22.28 5.51 14.67
C PHE A 57 -23.31 4.38 14.90
N ARG A 58 -22.98 3.31 15.63
CA ARG A 58 -23.90 2.17 15.86
C ARG A 58 -25.25 2.54 16.47
N ASN A 59 -25.30 3.64 17.23
CA ASN A 59 -26.51 4.12 17.89
C ASN A 59 -27.39 4.99 16.97
N VAL A 60 -26.83 5.46 15.86
CA VAL A 60 -27.52 6.29 14.87
C VAL A 60 -27.78 5.38 13.68
N TYR A 61 -29.02 4.89 13.55
CA TYR A 61 -29.43 3.88 12.56
C TYR A 61 -29.38 4.37 11.09
N ASP A 62 -28.58 5.40 10.80
CA ASP A 62 -28.40 6.01 9.48
C ASP A 62 -26.98 5.75 8.92
N PRO A 63 -26.86 5.14 7.73
CA PRO A 63 -25.57 4.92 7.06
C PRO A 63 -25.03 6.17 6.34
N ILE A 64 -25.86 7.22 6.21
CA ILE A 64 -25.51 8.48 5.54
C ILE A 64 -24.31 9.18 6.20
N PRO A 65 -24.29 9.44 7.52
CA PRO A 65 -23.14 10.07 8.17
C PRO A 65 -21.87 9.26 8.01
N ILE A 66 -21.94 7.92 8.12
CA ILE A 66 -20.77 7.03 7.98
C ILE A 66 -20.16 7.17 6.58
N THR A 67 -21.00 7.12 5.54
CA THR A 67 -20.55 7.26 4.15
C THR A 67 -19.93 8.63 3.89
N LYS A 68 -20.52 9.70 4.45
CA LYS A 68 -20.03 11.08 4.30
C LYS A 68 -18.67 11.29 4.97
N PHE A 69 -18.48 10.76 6.18
CA PHE A 69 -17.18 10.85 6.87
C PHE A 69 -16.11 10.04 6.14
N TYR A 70 -16.46 8.83 5.69
CA TYR A 70 -15.51 7.98 4.96
C TYR A 70 -15.11 8.58 3.61
N SER A 71 -16.04 9.20 2.88
CA SER A 71 -15.74 9.87 1.61
C SER A 71 -14.87 11.12 1.81
N LEU A 72 -15.16 11.94 2.83
CA LEU A 72 -14.33 13.10 3.17
C LEU A 72 -12.91 12.69 3.56
N TYR A 73 -12.77 11.66 4.42
CA TYR A 73 -11.48 11.07 4.76
C TYR A 73 -10.72 10.58 3.51
N SER A 74 -11.40 9.84 2.64
CA SER A 74 -10.80 9.29 1.42
C SER A 74 -10.26 10.39 0.52
N ILE A 75 -10.99 11.50 0.36
CA ILE A 75 -10.56 12.66 -0.42
C ILE A 75 -9.32 13.31 0.19
N VAL A 76 -9.31 13.55 1.50
CA VAL A 76 -8.18 14.19 2.19
C VAL A 76 -6.90 13.34 2.09
N ILE A 77 -7.00 12.04 2.36
CA ILE A 77 -5.85 11.13 2.27
C ILE A 77 -5.42 10.93 0.82
N PHE A 78 -6.35 10.96 -0.15
CA PHE A 78 -6.01 10.86 -1.57
C PHE A 78 -5.20 12.08 -2.02
N LEU A 79 -5.64 13.29 -1.65
CA LEU A 79 -4.91 14.53 -1.90
C LEU A 79 -3.54 14.52 -1.22
N ALA A 80 -3.45 14.06 0.04
CA ALA A 80 -2.17 13.95 0.74
C ALA A 80 -1.20 12.98 0.03
N ASN A 81 -1.69 11.84 -0.47
CA ASN A 81 -0.89 10.92 -1.27
C ASN A 81 -0.48 11.51 -2.62
N LEU A 82 -1.25 12.48 -3.17
CA LEU A 82 -0.96 13.15 -4.44
C LEU A 82 0.24 14.04 -4.33
N THR A 83 0.18 14.91 -3.34
CA THR A 83 1.07 16.06 -3.26
C THR A 83 2.34 15.71 -2.51
N ILE A 84 2.28 14.76 -1.57
CA ILE A 84 3.38 14.50 -0.62
C ILE A 84 4.12 13.22 -1.01
N PHE A 85 3.40 12.10 -1.13
CA PHE A 85 4.04 10.79 -1.16
C PHE A 85 4.31 10.25 -2.57
N HIS A 86 3.74 10.87 -3.62
CA HIS A 86 3.89 10.44 -5.01
C HIS A 86 3.61 8.93 -5.20
N VAL A 87 2.70 8.40 -4.39
CA VAL A 87 2.36 6.98 -4.36
C VAL A 87 1.56 6.64 -5.62
N ARG A 88 1.71 5.41 -6.13
CA ARG A 88 0.88 4.92 -7.22
C ARG A 88 -0.60 4.92 -6.83
N TRP A 89 -1.36 5.78 -7.50
CA TRP A 89 -2.81 5.94 -7.39
C TRP A 89 -3.58 4.63 -7.30
N ILE A 90 -3.22 3.68 -8.14
CA ILE A 90 -3.89 2.38 -8.25
C ILE A 90 -3.85 1.58 -6.93
N LEU A 91 -2.76 1.71 -6.17
CA LEU A 91 -2.60 1.01 -4.89
C LEU A 91 -3.45 1.66 -3.79
N VAL A 92 -3.48 3.00 -3.75
CA VAL A 92 -4.33 3.76 -2.83
C VAL A 92 -5.81 3.45 -3.08
N LEU A 93 -6.20 3.35 -4.36
CA LEU A 93 -7.56 3.01 -4.76
C LEU A 93 -7.95 1.60 -4.29
N GLY A 94 -7.05 0.62 -4.40
CA GLY A 94 -7.27 -0.73 -3.87
C GLY A 94 -7.45 -0.76 -2.34
N ILE A 95 -6.69 0.05 -1.60
CA ILE A 95 -6.85 0.19 -0.15
C ILE A 95 -8.24 0.76 0.20
N TYR A 96 -8.69 1.78 -0.52
CA TYR A 96 -10.01 2.35 -0.28
C TYR A 96 -11.15 1.40 -0.61
N LEU A 97 -11.06 0.65 -1.71
CA LEU A 97 -12.04 -0.40 -2.03
C LEU A 97 -12.11 -1.44 -0.92
N THR A 98 -10.97 -1.85 -0.38
CA THR A 98 -10.90 -2.79 0.76
C THR A 98 -11.59 -2.20 2.00
N GLY A 99 -11.32 -0.93 2.31
CA GLY A 99 -11.98 -0.24 3.42
C GLY A 99 -13.50 -0.11 3.24
N ILE A 100 -13.98 0.19 2.02
CA ILE A 100 -15.42 0.24 1.70
C ILE A 100 -16.06 -1.13 1.91
N LEU A 101 -15.43 -2.20 1.44
CA LEU A 101 -15.95 -3.56 1.65
C LEU A 101 -16.10 -3.86 3.14
N ILE A 102 -15.06 -3.63 3.94
CA ILE A 102 -15.10 -3.83 5.40
C ILE A 102 -16.22 -2.98 6.02
N LEU A 103 -16.31 -1.71 5.62
CA LEU A 103 -17.32 -0.78 6.12
C LEU A 103 -18.73 -1.29 5.80
N VAL A 104 -19.00 -1.73 4.56
CA VAL A 104 -20.31 -2.24 4.14
C VAL A 104 -20.68 -3.51 4.90
N PHE A 105 -19.79 -4.50 4.97
CA PHE A 105 -20.07 -5.74 5.70
C PHE A 105 -20.32 -5.48 7.20
N ARG A 106 -19.52 -4.61 7.81
CA ARG A 106 -19.63 -4.29 9.24
C ARG A 106 -20.84 -3.42 9.54
N SER A 107 -21.11 -2.42 8.70
CA SER A 107 -22.31 -1.57 8.78
C SER A 107 -23.57 -2.43 8.64
N ASN A 108 -23.60 -3.37 7.68
CA ASN A 108 -24.71 -4.29 7.53
C ASN A 108 -24.94 -5.13 8.79
N HIS A 109 -23.88 -5.64 9.45
CA HIS A 109 -24.01 -6.37 10.72
C HIS A 109 -24.63 -5.53 11.85
N TYR A 110 -24.31 -4.23 11.94
CA TYR A 110 -24.84 -3.36 13.00
C TYR A 110 -26.26 -2.83 12.72
N PHE A 111 -26.58 -2.48 11.47
CA PHE A 111 -27.87 -1.89 11.11
C PHE A 111 -28.90 -2.93 10.67
N TYR A 112 -28.48 -3.94 9.92
CA TYR A 112 -29.34 -5.02 9.48
C TYR A 112 -28.98 -6.27 10.25
N LYS A 113 -29.38 -6.33 11.53
CA LYS A 113 -29.36 -7.56 12.34
C LYS A 113 -30.17 -8.66 11.62
N ARG A 114 -29.52 -9.43 10.77
CA ARG A 114 -29.90 -10.79 10.39
C ARG A 114 -28.86 -11.74 10.93
#